data_AF-A0A958ZSW3-F1
#
_entry.id   AF-A0A958ZSW3-F1
#
_cell.length_a   1.000
_cell.length_b   1.000
_cell.length_c   1.000
_cell.angle_alpha   90.00
_cell.angle_beta   90.00
_cell.angle_gamma   90.00
#
_symmetry.space_group_name_H-M   'P 1'
#
loop_
_entity.id
_entity.type
_entity.pdbx_description
1 polymer ?
#
loop_
_entity_poly.entity_id
_entity_poly.type
_entity_poly.pdbx_seq_one_letter_code
_entity_poly.pdbx_strand_id
1 'polypeptide(L)'
;MNREEIERLYKELIIPESKAPYRFEKKDGTSVLAYNPVCGDKFKIFTDGEVHFHGHGCALSKASGSLLMKQLEQRHEGEAKEIIHQFVTAVKSGTAESLNSDSLSTLVALKNYDGREDCILLTWNAMLNYLETK
;
A
#
# COMPACT_ATOMS: atom_id res chain seq x y z
N MET A 1 6.48 -20.31 -5.38
CA MET A 1 7.16 -19.79 -4.18
C MET A 1 6.78 -20.66 -3.00
N ASN A 2 7.76 -21.19 -2.27
CA ASN A 2 7.51 -22.03 -1.10
C ASN A 2 7.25 -21.17 0.15
N ARG A 3 6.84 -21.81 1.25
CA ARG A 3 6.50 -21.12 2.50
C ARG A 3 7.69 -20.36 3.12
N GLU A 4 8.88 -20.93 3.05
CA GLU A 4 10.10 -20.34 3.63
C GLU A 4 10.48 -19.03 2.91
N GLU A 5 10.35 -18.99 1.59
CA GLU A 5 10.55 -17.80 0.78
C GLU A 5 9.57 -16.69 1.14
N ILE A 6 8.29 -17.03 1.36
CA ILE A 6 7.26 -16.08 1.80
C ILE A 6 7.59 -15.51 3.18
N GLU A 7 7.95 -16.37 4.14
CA GLU A 7 8.30 -15.94 5.49
C GLU A 7 9.56 -15.06 5.50
N ARG A 8 10.52 -15.35 4.62
CA ARG A 8 11.71 -14.52 4.43
C ARG A 8 11.34 -13.14 3.89
N LEU A 9 10.59 -13.06 2.80
CA LEU A 9 10.14 -11.79 2.20
C LEU A 9 9.34 -10.95 3.20
N TYR A 10 8.49 -11.59 4.00
CA TYR A 10 7.76 -10.91 5.06
C TYR A 10 8.70 -10.30 6.10
N LYS A 11 9.71 -11.04 6.56
CA LYS A 11 10.69 -10.55 7.55
C LYS A 11 11.60 -9.46 6.98
N GLU A 12 12.00 -9.57 5.72
CA GLU A 12 12.97 -8.66 5.08
C GLU A 12 12.34 -7.34 4.62
N LEU A 13 11.09 -7.37 4.16
CA LEU A 13 10.40 -6.16 3.66
C LEU A 13 9.32 -5.67 4.62
N ILE A 14 8.38 -6.53 4.98
CA ILE A 14 7.15 -6.11 5.69
C ILE A 14 7.45 -5.64 7.10
N ILE A 15 8.27 -6.38 7.85
CA ILE A 15 8.60 -6.01 9.23
C ILE A 15 9.33 -4.65 9.29
N PRO A 16 10.41 -4.38 8.53
CA PRO A 16 11.06 -3.07 8.53
C PRO A 16 10.13 -1.93 8.12
N GLU A 17 9.41 -2.08 7.00
CA GLU A 17 8.48 -1.05 6.50
C GLU A 17 7.34 -0.77 7.49
N SER A 18 6.87 -1.77 8.23
CA SER A 18 5.83 -1.58 9.24
C SER A 18 6.34 -0.92 10.53
N LYS A 19 7.63 -1.07 10.87
CA LYS A 19 8.24 -0.48 12.07
C LYS A 19 8.59 0.98 11.87
N ALA A 20 9.09 1.33 10.69
CA ALA A 20 9.45 2.70 10.33
C ALA A 20 8.79 3.11 9.00
N PRO A 21 7.45 3.19 8.96
CA PRO A 21 6.71 3.53 7.74
C PRO A 21 7.02 4.95 7.26
N TYR A 22 7.16 5.10 5.94
CA TYR A 22 7.44 6.36 5.28
C TYR A 22 6.25 7.32 5.36
N ARG A 23 6.50 8.60 5.69
CA ARG A 23 5.47 9.65 5.80
C ARG A 23 4.29 9.26 6.72
N PHE A 24 4.59 8.54 7.79
CA PHE A 24 3.59 8.07 8.75
C PHE A 24 3.28 9.07 9.86
N GLU A 25 2.56 10.13 9.53
CA GLU A 25 2.22 11.20 10.46
C GLU A 25 0.84 11.78 10.16
N LYS A 26 0.23 12.39 11.19
CA LYS A 26 -1.00 13.14 11.00
C LYS A 26 -0.68 14.49 10.38
N LYS A 27 -1.48 14.91 9.41
CA LYS A 27 -1.48 16.28 8.88
C LYS A 27 -2.87 16.88 9.03
N ASP A 28 -2.94 18.20 8.91
CA ASP A 28 -4.20 18.92 8.80
C ASP A 28 -4.68 18.92 7.34
N GLY A 29 -5.97 19.21 7.12
CA GLY A 29 -6.54 19.34 5.78
C GLY A 29 -7.31 18.12 5.28
N THR A 30 -7.41 17.99 3.95
CA THR A 30 -8.15 16.93 3.27
C THR A 30 -7.58 15.56 3.60
N SER A 31 -8.47 14.63 3.98
CA SER A 31 -8.08 13.25 4.27
C SER A 31 -9.06 12.23 3.73
N VAL A 32 -8.53 11.09 3.31
CA VAL A 32 -9.26 9.93 2.79
C VAL A 32 -9.19 8.81 3.82
N LEU A 33 -10.34 8.21 4.13
CA LEU A 33 -10.39 7.06 5.04
C LEU A 33 -10.17 5.75 4.26
N ALA A 34 -9.21 4.95 4.71
CA ALA A 34 -9.03 3.56 4.31
C ALA A 34 -9.38 2.65 5.48
N TYR A 35 -10.42 1.83 5.35
CA TYR A 35 -10.86 0.92 6.41
C TYR A 35 -11.12 -0.50 5.89
N ASN A 36 -10.48 -1.48 6.52
CA ASN A 36 -10.70 -2.90 6.28
C ASN A 36 -11.31 -3.55 7.53
N PRO A 37 -12.64 -3.85 7.54
CA PRO A 37 -13.31 -4.44 8.69
C PRO A 37 -12.90 -5.89 8.97
N VAL A 38 -12.35 -6.61 7.99
CA VAL A 38 -11.96 -8.02 8.15
C VAL A 38 -10.77 -8.15 9.10
N CYS A 39 -9.79 -7.25 8.98
CA CYS A 39 -8.59 -7.21 9.83
C CYS A 39 -8.64 -6.12 10.91
N GLY A 40 -9.61 -5.20 10.83
CA GLY A 40 -9.70 -4.04 11.72
C GLY A 40 -8.73 -2.90 11.36
N ASP A 41 -8.10 -2.96 10.19
CA ASP A 41 -7.12 -1.96 9.75
C ASP A 41 -7.81 -0.64 9.37
N LYS A 42 -7.30 0.47 9.88
CA LYS A 42 -7.86 1.82 9.68
C LYS A 42 -6.74 2.85 9.53
N PHE A 43 -6.65 3.46 8.35
CA PHE A 43 -5.73 4.54 8.06
C PHE A 43 -6.47 5.77 7.52
N LYS A 44 -5.91 6.95 7.78
CA LYS A 44 -6.24 8.18 7.06
C LYS A 44 -5.06 8.53 6.16
N ILE A 45 -5.34 8.88 4.91
CA ILE A 45 -4.38 9.39 3.93
C ILE A 45 -4.63 10.88 3.80
N PHE A 46 -3.62 11.71 4.06
CA PHE A 46 -3.69 13.16 3.97
C PHE A 46 -3.11 13.60 2.63
N THR A 47 -3.82 14.45 1.90
CA THR A 47 -3.52 14.74 0.48
C THR A 47 -3.27 16.22 0.20
N ASP A 48 -3.25 17.07 1.23
CA ASP A 48 -2.97 18.49 1.08
C ASP A 48 -1.44 18.70 1.03
N GLY A 49 -0.90 18.72 -0.19
CA GLY A 49 0.54 18.80 -0.45
C GLY A 49 1.17 17.42 -0.62
N GLU A 50 2.19 17.11 0.17
CA GLU A 50 2.80 15.79 0.20
C GLU A 50 1.83 14.75 0.77
N VAL A 51 1.78 13.55 0.18
CA VAL A 51 0.88 12.51 0.67
C VAL A 51 1.46 11.88 1.93
N HIS A 52 0.70 11.91 3.03
CA HIS A 52 1.02 11.28 4.30
C HIS A 52 -0.06 10.28 4.69
N PHE A 53 0.24 9.37 5.61
CA PHE A 53 -0.80 8.52 6.19
C PHE A 53 -0.60 8.27 7.68
N HIS A 54 -1.67 7.99 8.39
CA HIS A 54 -1.59 7.64 9.81
C HIS A 54 -2.75 6.75 10.22
N GLY A 55 -2.54 5.89 11.23
CA GLY A 55 -3.60 5.06 11.77
C GLY A 55 -3.08 3.80 12.46
N HIS A 56 -3.91 2.76 12.43
CA HIS A 56 -3.58 1.46 13.02
C HIS A 56 -3.96 0.36 12.06
N GLY A 57 -3.12 -0.66 11.95
CA GLY A 57 -3.39 -1.85 11.17
C GLY A 57 -2.26 -2.86 11.30
N CYS A 58 -2.45 -4.03 10.71
CA CYS A 58 -1.45 -5.08 10.67
C CYS A 58 -0.15 -4.63 9.98
N ALA A 59 0.93 -5.38 10.18
CA ALA A 59 2.23 -5.03 9.61
C ALA A 59 2.18 -4.93 8.07
N LEU A 60 1.37 -5.78 7.41
CA LEU A 60 1.25 -5.80 5.96
C LEU A 60 0.54 -4.56 5.40
N SER A 61 -0.59 -4.15 5.99
CA SER A 61 -1.30 -2.96 5.52
C SER A 61 -0.53 -1.67 5.81
N LYS A 62 0.17 -1.61 6.95
CA LYS A 62 1.06 -0.48 7.27
C LYS A 62 2.26 -0.41 6.31
N ALA A 63 2.91 -1.55 6.03
CA ALA A 63 4.01 -1.60 5.07
C ALA A 63 3.54 -1.25 3.65
N SER A 64 2.39 -1.76 3.23
CA SER A 64 1.80 -1.42 1.93
C SER A 64 1.48 0.08 1.80
N GLY A 65 0.95 0.69 2.86
CA GLY A 65 0.75 2.15 2.94
C GLY A 65 2.06 2.93 2.85
N SER A 66 3.12 2.48 3.53
CA SER A 66 4.47 3.08 3.43
C SER A 66 4.98 3.06 1.99
N LEU A 67 4.87 1.91 1.32
CA LEU A 67 5.31 1.74 -0.06
C LEU A 67 4.48 2.60 -1.03
N LEU A 68 3.17 2.75 -0.82
CA LEU A 68 2.35 3.71 -1.55
C LEU A 68 2.93 5.13 -1.44
N MET A 69 3.20 5.62 -0.23
CA MET A 69 3.75 6.97 -0.04
C MET A 69 5.07 7.17 -0.79
N LYS A 70 5.95 6.16 -0.81
CA LYS A 70 7.21 6.20 -1.56
C LYS A 70 6.99 6.26 -3.07
N GLN A 71 6.00 5.52 -3.59
CA GLN A 71 5.69 5.53 -5.03
C GLN A 71 5.07 6.84 -5.50
N LEU A 72 4.34 7.54 -4.63
CA LEU A 72 3.70 8.82 -4.95
C LEU A 72 4.63 10.03 -4.76
N GLU A 73 5.83 9.83 -4.21
CA GLU A 73 6.77 10.92 -3.96
C GLU A 73 7.17 11.64 -5.25
N GLN A 74 7.00 12.97 -5.25
CA GLN A 74 7.31 13.85 -6.39
C GLN A 74 6.59 13.46 -7.71
N ARG A 75 5.49 12.72 -7.62
CA ARG A 75 4.63 12.36 -8.76
C ARG A 75 3.44 13.29 -8.86
N HIS A 76 3.09 13.65 -10.08
CA HIS A 76 1.84 14.38 -10.31
C HIS A 76 0.63 13.42 -10.31
N GLU A 77 -0.58 13.98 -10.26
CA GLU A 77 -1.82 13.21 -10.07
C GLU A 77 -2.03 12.11 -11.14
N GLY A 78 -1.77 12.43 -12.42
CA GLY A 78 -1.84 11.45 -13.51
C GLY A 78 -0.88 10.25 -13.36
N GLU A 79 0.39 10.49 -13.03
CA GLU A 79 1.37 9.44 -12.75
C GLU A 79 0.98 8.61 -11.53
N ALA A 80 0.54 9.27 -10.46
CA ALA A 80 0.06 8.62 -9.25
C ALA A 80 -1.07 7.64 -9.56
N LYS A 81 -2.06 8.08 -10.34
CA LYS A 81 -3.20 7.24 -10.75
C LYS A 81 -2.74 6.03 -11.56
N GLU A 82 -1.84 6.23 -12.52
CA GLU A 82 -1.29 5.14 -13.34
C GLU A 82 -0.56 4.10 -12.49
N ILE A 83 0.35 4.53 -11.62
CA ILE A 83 1.11 3.64 -10.71
C ILE A 83 0.15 2.85 -9.82
N ILE A 84 -0.86 3.51 -9.24
CA ILE A 84 -1.84 2.84 -8.37
C ILE A 84 -2.64 1.81 -9.17
N HIS A 85 -3.13 2.14 -10.37
CA HIS A 85 -3.85 1.19 -11.22
C HIS A 85 -2.99 -0.02 -11.59
N GLN A 86 -1.74 0.21 -11.98
CA GLN A 86 -0.80 -0.87 -12.33
C GLN A 86 -0.59 -1.81 -11.13
N PHE A 87 -0.35 -1.26 -9.94
CA PHE A 87 -0.18 -2.06 -8.73
C PHE A 87 -1.45 -2.84 -8.34
N VAL A 88 -2.61 -2.17 -8.31
CA VAL A 88 -3.89 -2.82 -7.99
C VAL A 88 -4.19 -3.96 -8.99
N THR A 89 -3.89 -3.74 -10.27
CA THR A 89 -4.07 -4.75 -11.32
C THR A 89 -3.13 -5.94 -11.12
N ALA A 90 -1.85 -5.67 -10.85
CA ALA A 90 -0.84 -6.68 -10.59
C ALA A 90 -1.18 -7.56 -9.37
N VAL A 91 -1.67 -6.97 -8.29
CA VAL A 91 -2.16 -7.73 -7.13
C VAL A 91 -3.35 -8.59 -7.54
N LYS A 92 -4.38 -8.04 -8.20
CA LYS A 92 -5.57 -8.82 -8.60
C LYS A 92 -5.23 -9.96 -9.55
N SER A 93 -4.41 -9.72 -10.57
CA SER A 93 -3.97 -10.74 -11.53
C SER A 93 -2.99 -11.74 -10.91
N GLY A 94 -2.26 -11.35 -9.87
CA GLY A 94 -1.21 -12.16 -9.26
C GLY A 94 0.09 -12.20 -10.07
N THR A 95 0.25 -11.32 -11.06
CA THR A 95 1.50 -11.16 -11.83
C THR A 95 2.07 -9.77 -11.61
N ALA A 96 3.38 -9.71 -11.42
CA ALA A 96 4.14 -8.47 -11.21
C ALA A 96 4.94 -8.03 -12.45
N GLU A 97 4.71 -8.66 -13.61
CA GLU A 97 5.46 -8.37 -14.86
C GLU A 97 5.38 -6.91 -15.30
N SER A 98 4.29 -6.22 -14.97
CA SER A 98 4.11 -4.80 -15.27
C SER A 98 4.75 -3.86 -14.25
N LEU A 99 5.37 -4.37 -13.17
CA LEU A 99 5.90 -3.57 -12.08
C LEU A 99 7.42 -3.43 -12.19
N ASN A 100 7.90 -2.18 -12.18
CA ASN A 100 9.33 -1.85 -12.15
C ASN A 100 9.86 -1.65 -10.70
N SER A 101 9.29 -2.35 -9.72
CA SER A 101 9.68 -2.21 -8.31
C SER A 101 9.68 -3.55 -7.58
N ASP A 102 10.84 -3.96 -7.11
CA ASP A 102 11.02 -5.20 -6.35
C ASP A 102 10.15 -5.24 -5.08
N SER A 103 9.96 -4.10 -4.42
CA SER A 103 9.11 -3.98 -3.23
C SER A 103 7.64 -4.20 -3.57
N LEU A 104 7.16 -3.69 -4.71
CA LEU A 104 5.79 -3.92 -5.15
C LEU A 104 5.60 -5.36 -5.65
N SER A 105 6.56 -5.90 -6.38
CA SER A 105 6.57 -7.31 -6.80
C SER A 105 6.54 -8.25 -5.58
N THR A 106 7.23 -7.88 -4.50
CA THR A 106 7.18 -8.62 -3.23
C THR A 106 5.79 -8.56 -2.60
N LEU A 107 5.10 -7.41 -2.60
CA LEU A 107 3.71 -7.34 -2.14
C LEU A 107 2.79 -8.25 -2.97
N VAL A 108 2.92 -8.26 -4.30
CA VAL A 108 2.14 -9.16 -5.18
C VAL A 108 2.39 -10.62 -4.80
N ALA A 109 3.64 -11.00 -4.57
CA ALA A 109 4.01 -12.35 -4.16
C ALA A 109 3.41 -12.75 -2.79
N LEU A 110 3.23 -11.77 -1.88
CA LEU A 110 2.65 -11.95 -0.55
C LEU A 110 1.10 -11.98 -0.55
N LYS A 111 0.41 -11.67 -1.65
CA LYS A 111 -1.07 -11.58 -1.66
C LYS A 111 -1.77 -12.87 -1.24
N ASN A 112 -1.17 -14.02 -1.60
CA ASN A 112 -1.72 -15.35 -1.33
C ASN A 112 -1.35 -15.86 0.08
N TYR A 113 -0.55 -15.11 0.84
CA TYR A 113 -0.27 -15.43 2.22
C TYR A 113 -1.47 -15.06 3.08
N ASP A 114 -2.15 -16.08 3.62
CA ASP A 114 -3.30 -15.99 4.52
C ASP A 114 -4.48 -15.11 4.03
N GLY A 115 -4.69 -15.02 2.71
CA GLY A 115 -5.80 -14.26 2.13
C GLY A 115 -5.76 -12.76 2.48
N ARG A 116 -4.55 -12.19 2.59
CA ARG A 116 -4.35 -10.80 3.04
C ARG A 116 -4.35 -9.77 1.89
N GLU A 117 -4.93 -10.10 0.75
CA GLU A 117 -5.07 -9.20 -0.41
C GLU A 117 -5.68 -7.85 0.00
N ASP A 118 -6.74 -7.85 0.81
CA ASP A 118 -7.39 -6.62 1.28
C ASP A 118 -6.47 -5.75 2.14
N CYS A 119 -5.56 -6.35 2.91
CA CYS A 119 -4.57 -5.58 3.69
C CYS A 119 -3.58 -4.88 2.76
N ILE A 120 -3.14 -5.57 1.71
CA ILE A 120 -2.20 -5.01 0.72
C ILE A 120 -2.88 -3.87 -0.05
N LEU A 121 -4.10 -4.06 -0.50
CA LEU A 121 -4.79 -3.09 -1.36
C LEU A 121 -5.43 -1.91 -0.61
N LEU A 122 -5.51 -1.97 0.72
CA LEU A 122 -6.30 -1.03 1.53
C LEU A 122 -6.07 0.45 1.19
N THR A 123 -4.83 0.94 1.34
CA THR A 123 -4.48 2.34 1.11
C THR A 123 -4.49 2.69 -0.38
N TRP A 124 -4.15 1.73 -1.24
CA TRP A 124 -4.11 1.90 -2.69
C TRP A 124 -5.51 2.12 -3.27
N ASN A 125 -6.47 1.29 -2.91
CA ASN A 125 -7.87 1.43 -3.34
C ASN A 125 -8.49 2.73 -2.80
N ALA A 126 -8.21 3.09 -1.54
CA ALA A 126 -8.70 4.34 -0.97
C ALA A 126 -8.17 5.56 -1.74
N MET A 127 -6.86 5.57 -2.03
CA MET A 127 -6.26 6.65 -2.82
C MET A 127 -6.77 6.68 -4.26
N LEU A 128 -6.92 5.52 -4.90
CA LEU A 128 -7.45 5.43 -6.26
C LEU A 128 -8.86 6.03 -6.35
N ASN A 129 -9.75 5.60 -5.48
CA ASN A 129 -11.13 6.09 -5.43
C ASN A 129 -11.16 7.62 -5.23
N TYR A 130 -10.28 8.15 -4.38
CA TYR A 130 -10.17 9.60 -4.17
C TYR A 130 -9.72 10.32 -5.46
N LEU A 131 -8.70 9.81 -6.15
CA LEU A 131 -8.21 10.39 -7.41
C LEU A 131 -9.22 10.27 -8.58
N GLU A 132 -10.16 9.33 -8.52
CA GLU A 132 -11.20 9.15 -9.55
C GLU A 132 -12.45 9.98 -9.32
N THR A 133 -12.71 10.41 -8.08
CA THR A 133 -13.95 11.09 -7.68
C THR A 133 -13.77 12.59 -7.41
N LYS A 134 -12.55 13.09 -7.59
CA LYS A 134 -12.17 14.50 -7.42
C LYS A 134 -12.69 15.38 -8.55
#